data_AF-A0A1I2IKL0-F1
#
_entry.id   AF-A0A1I2IKL0-F1
#
_cell.length_a   1.000
_cell.length_b   1.000
_cell.length_c   1.000
_cell.angle_alpha   90.00
_cell.angle_beta   90.00
_cell.angle_gamma   90.00
#
_symmetry.space_group_name_H-M   'P 1'
#
loop_
_entity.id
_entity.type
_entity.pdbx_description
1 polymer ?
#
loop_
_entity_poly.entity_id
_entity_poly.type
_entity_poly.pdbx_seq_one_letter_code
_entity_poly.pdbx_strand_id
1 'polypeptide(L)'
;MLMPAKRGDRVAPPGKPGGWEARFATSEAAKGWEHLCQTARSNTWEAWIVLTERPTAPTNPARQHRLYGPLAHREIGGKPLDQWQYEVTAGGRIWYCPDADRRIVWIVAAGPSHPKVTE
;
A
#
# COMPACT_ATOMS: atom_id res chain seq x y z
N MET A 1 -18.17 1.46 9.35
CA MET A 1 -18.51 0.12 9.91
C MET A 1 -17.81 -0.90 9.03
N LEU A 2 -16.87 -1.68 9.57
CA LEU A 2 -16.27 -2.79 8.84
C LEU A 2 -17.39 -3.81 8.56
N MET A 3 -17.57 -4.19 7.30
CA MET A 3 -18.52 -5.23 6.97
C MET A 3 -17.95 -6.56 7.47
N PRO A 4 -18.70 -7.33 8.27
CA PRO A 4 -18.23 -8.65 8.70
C PRO A 4 -18.05 -9.55 7.46
N ALA A 5 -16.99 -10.38 7.47
CA ALA A 5 -16.77 -11.35 6.42
C ALA A 5 -17.99 -12.28 6.29
N LYS A 6 -18.36 -12.63 5.06
CA LYS A 6 -19.49 -13.50 4.76
C LYS A 6 -19.02 -14.89 4.29
N ARG A 7 -19.96 -15.85 4.28
CA ARG A 7 -19.72 -17.18 3.73
C ARG A 7 -19.23 -17.09 2.27
N GLY A 8 -18.10 -17.75 1.99
CA GLY A 8 -17.45 -17.73 0.68
C GLY A 8 -16.32 -16.70 0.55
N ASP A 9 -16.18 -15.77 1.50
CA ASP A 9 -15.05 -14.85 1.52
C ASP A 9 -13.75 -15.58 1.91
N ARG A 10 -12.63 -15.09 1.38
CA ARG A 10 -11.31 -15.57 1.82
C ARG A 10 -11.08 -15.20 3.28
N VAL A 11 -10.56 -16.16 4.05
CA VAL A 11 -10.07 -15.89 5.41
C VAL A 11 -8.81 -15.05 5.32
N ALA A 12 -8.83 -13.86 5.91
CA ALA A 12 -7.63 -13.06 6.12
C ALA A 12 -6.85 -13.65 7.31
N PRO A 13 -5.53 -13.84 7.21
CA PRO A 13 -4.74 -14.26 8.36
C PRO A 13 -4.79 -13.18 9.45
N PRO A 14 -4.63 -13.54 10.74
CA PRO A 14 -4.37 -12.54 11.76
C PRO A 14 -3.09 -11.77 11.43
N GLY A 15 -3.01 -10.51 11.89
CA GLY A 15 -1.81 -9.72 11.73
C GLY A 15 -0.58 -10.43 12.30
N LYS A 16 0.54 -10.42 11.56
CA LYS A 16 1.81 -10.98 12.02
C LYS A 16 2.24 -10.23 13.29
N PRO A 17 2.60 -10.91 14.40
CA PRO A 17 3.10 -10.23 15.59
C PRO A 17 4.29 -9.32 15.26
N GLY A 18 4.18 -8.05 15.63
CA GLY A 18 5.18 -7.02 15.34
C GLY A 18 5.33 -6.62 13.85
N GLY A 19 4.55 -7.23 12.96
CA GLY A 19 4.49 -6.88 11.55
C GLY A 19 3.62 -5.65 11.28
N TRP A 20 3.65 -5.19 10.04
CA TRP A 20 2.77 -4.12 9.57
C TRP A 20 1.50 -4.70 8.98
N GLU A 21 0.37 -4.04 9.24
CA GLU A 21 -0.90 -4.34 8.59
C GLU A 21 -1.12 -3.41 7.39
N ALA A 22 -1.28 -3.97 6.19
CA ALA A 22 -1.64 -3.18 5.02
C ALA A 22 -3.15 -2.88 5.04
N ARG A 23 -3.53 -1.61 4.90
CA ARG A 23 -4.92 -1.16 4.83
C ARG A 23 -5.12 -0.15 3.70
N PHE A 24 -6.29 -0.13 3.08
CA PHE A 24 -6.61 0.89 2.08
C PHE A 24 -7.07 2.18 2.74
N ALA A 25 -6.47 3.30 2.35
CA ALA A 25 -6.93 4.63 2.76
C ALA A 25 -8.15 5.08 1.96
N THR A 26 -8.35 4.54 0.75
CA THR A 26 -9.45 4.91 -0.15
C THR A 26 -10.01 3.68 -0.88
N SER A 27 -11.26 3.75 -1.32
CA SER A 27 -11.86 2.70 -2.16
C SER A 27 -11.19 2.57 -3.52
N GLU A 28 -10.65 3.66 -4.08
CA GLU A 28 -9.91 3.64 -5.35
C GLU A 28 -8.59 2.89 -5.22
N ALA A 29 -7.88 3.04 -4.08
CA ALA A 29 -6.70 2.23 -3.79
C ALA A 29 -7.03 0.73 -3.73
N ALA A 30 -8.18 0.36 -3.17
CA ALA A 30 -8.63 -1.03 -3.13
C ALA A 30 -8.91 -1.60 -4.54
N LYS A 31 -9.63 -0.85 -5.38
CA LYS A 31 -9.90 -1.24 -6.78
C LYS A 31 -8.61 -1.39 -7.58
N GLY A 32 -7.69 -0.43 -7.44
CA GLY A 32 -6.41 -0.45 -8.13
C GLY A 32 -5.50 -1.60 -7.68
N TRP A 33 -5.52 -1.93 -6.39
CA TRP A 33 -4.86 -3.12 -5.86
C TRP A 33 -5.44 -4.41 -6.44
N GLU A 34 -6.77 -4.53 -6.53
CA GLU A 34 -7.41 -5.69 -7.15
C GLU A 34 -7.01 -5.84 -8.62
N HIS A 35 -6.96 -4.74 -9.37
CA HIS A 35 -6.47 -4.74 -10.75
C HIS A 35 -4.99 -5.21 -10.84
N LEU A 36 -4.14 -4.77 -9.92
CA LEU A 36 -2.78 -5.29 -9.82
C LEU A 36 -2.76 -6.80 -9.53
N CYS A 37 -3.59 -7.29 -8.60
CA CYS A 37 -3.70 -8.72 -8.33
C CYS A 37 -4.12 -9.54 -9.57
N GLN A 38 -4.97 -8.98 -10.43
CA GLN A 38 -5.44 -9.62 -11.65
C GLN A 38 -4.37 -9.63 -12.76
N THR A 39 -3.60 -8.55 -12.90
CA THR A 39 -2.67 -8.36 -14.04
C THR A 39 -1.21 -8.67 -13.72
N ALA A 40 -0.81 -8.59 -12.45
CA ALA A 40 0.57 -8.69 -11.99
C ALA A 40 0.70 -9.44 -10.65
N ARG A 41 -0.09 -10.51 -10.47
CA ARG A 41 -0.27 -11.26 -9.21
C ARG A 41 1.01 -11.49 -8.40
N SER A 42 2.05 -12.08 -9.01
CA SER A 42 3.30 -12.40 -8.31
C SER A 42 4.02 -11.13 -7.84
N ASN A 43 4.04 -10.07 -8.65
CA ASN A 43 4.64 -8.80 -8.26
C ASN A 43 3.84 -8.10 -7.16
N THR A 44 2.52 -8.19 -7.19
CA THR A 44 1.64 -7.65 -6.15
C THR A 44 1.82 -8.40 -4.83
N TRP A 45 2.04 -9.72 -4.89
CA TRP A 45 2.39 -10.53 -3.72
C TRP A 45 3.72 -10.08 -3.09
N GLU A 46 4.77 -9.91 -3.89
CA GLU A 46 6.06 -9.39 -3.40
C GLU A 46 5.93 -7.99 -2.80
N ALA A 47 5.15 -7.11 -3.44
CA ALA A 47 4.85 -5.80 -2.89
C ALA A 47 4.15 -5.90 -1.52
N TRP A 48 3.16 -6.80 -1.38
CA TRP A 48 2.48 -7.03 -0.11
C TRP A 48 3.45 -7.48 1.00
N ILE A 49 4.37 -8.39 0.70
CA ILE A 49 5.42 -8.82 1.65
C ILE A 49 6.27 -7.62 2.07
N VAL A 50 6.79 -6.85 1.12
CA VAL A 50 7.64 -5.70 1.44
C VAL A 50 6.91 -4.68 2.32
N LEU A 51 5.66 -4.36 1.99
CA LEU A 51 4.86 -3.41 2.77
C LEU A 51 4.53 -3.93 4.18
N THR A 52 4.32 -5.23 4.34
CA THR A 52 3.95 -5.82 5.64
C THR A 52 5.13 -6.18 6.52
N GLU A 53 6.34 -6.25 5.96
CA GLU A 53 7.56 -6.58 6.70
C GLU A 53 8.48 -5.37 6.92
N ARG A 54 8.71 -4.56 5.89
CA ARG A 54 9.77 -3.53 5.87
C ARG A 54 9.42 -2.31 5.00
N PRO A 55 8.28 -1.64 5.25
CA PRO A 55 7.82 -0.53 4.42
C PRO A 55 8.75 0.69 4.43
N THR A 56 9.58 0.85 5.45
CA THR A 56 10.50 1.99 5.62
C THR A 56 11.98 1.61 5.47
N ALA A 57 12.28 0.35 5.13
CA ALA A 57 13.65 -0.16 4.99
C ALA A 57 13.85 -0.85 3.62
N PRO A 58 13.88 -0.06 2.53
CA PRO A 58 14.00 -0.60 1.18
C PRO A 58 15.35 -1.29 0.98
N THR A 59 15.35 -2.49 0.39
CA THR A 59 16.59 -3.13 -0.12
C THR A 59 16.89 -2.76 -1.57
N ASN A 60 15.92 -2.14 -2.27
CA ASN A 60 16.09 -1.66 -3.64
C ASN A 60 15.51 -0.24 -3.75
N PRO A 61 16.34 0.81 -3.58
CA PRO A 61 15.89 2.21 -3.64
C PRO A 61 15.27 2.62 -4.98
N ALA A 62 15.65 1.97 -6.09
CA ALA A 62 15.07 2.26 -7.40
C ALA A 62 13.59 1.84 -7.46
N ARG A 63 13.23 0.73 -6.80
CA ARG A 63 11.84 0.25 -6.74
C ARG A 63 11.06 0.79 -5.55
N GLN A 64 11.72 1.23 -4.48
CA GLN A 64 11.03 1.69 -3.29
C GLN A 64 11.76 2.89 -2.66
N HIS A 65 11.09 4.02 -2.60
CA HIS A 65 11.65 5.25 -2.03
C HIS A 65 10.55 6.17 -1.51
N ARG A 66 10.93 7.07 -0.61
CA ARG A 66 10.07 8.15 -0.15
C ARG A 66 9.87 9.17 -1.27
N LEU A 67 8.65 9.66 -1.44
CA LEU A 67 8.34 10.76 -2.34
C LEU A 67 8.81 12.09 -1.73
N TYR A 68 8.92 13.12 -2.57
CA TYR A 68 9.43 14.43 -2.18
C TYR A 68 8.57 15.57 -2.73
N GLY A 69 8.84 16.79 -2.29
CA GLY A 69 8.10 17.98 -2.70
C GLY A 69 6.62 17.91 -2.30
N PRO A 70 5.68 18.32 -3.16
CA PRO A 70 4.24 18.31 -2.86
C PRO A 70 3.67 16.93 -2.54
N LEU A 71 4.35 15.85 -2.94
CA LEU A 71 3.94 14.48 -2.69
C LEU A 71 4.66 13.85 -1.50
N ALA A 72 5.49 14.59 -0.77
CA ALA A 72 6.29 14.04 0.33
C ALA A 72 5.44 13.51 1.50
N HIS A 73 4.26 14.09 1.68
CA HIS A 73 3.37 13.81 2.79
C HIS A 73 1.94 13.65 2.31
N ARG A 74 1.15 12.88 3.07
CA ARG A 74 -0.30 12.80 2.92
C ARG A 74 -0.94 12.80 4.30
N GLU A 75 -2.03 13.55 4.44
CA GLU A 75 -2.83 13.55 5.66
C GLU A 75 -3.71 12.29 5.71
N ILE A 76 -3.58 11.51 6.78
CA ILE A 76 -4.41 10.33 7.02
C ILE A 76 -4.88 10.35 8.47
N GLY A 77 -6.19 10.44 8.66
CA GLY A 77 -6.78 10.49 10.01
C GLY A 77 -6.27 11.67 10.85
N GLY A 78 -6.07 12.84 10.24
CA GLY A 78 -5.58 14.05 10.93
C GLY A 78 -4.07 14.07 11.22
N LYS A 79 -3.31 13.08 10.75
CA LYS A 79 -1.85 12.99 10.92
C LYS A 79 -1.16 13.10 9.56
N PRO A 80 -0.19 14.00 9.38
CA PRO A 80 0.67 13.98 8.20
C PRO A 80 1.63 12.79 8.29
N LEU A 81 1.60 11.92 7.28
CA LEU A 81 2.49 10.76 7.19
C LEU A 81 3.38 10.90 5.96
N ASP A 82 4.61 10.40 6.07
CA ASP A 82 5.52 10.29 4.92
C ASP A 82 4.90 9.41 3.84
N GLN A 83 4.88 9.88 2.61
CA GLN A 83 4.40 9.11 1.48
C GLN A 83 5.56 8.47 0.73
N TRP A 84 5.38 7.19 0.40
CA TRP A 84 6.35 6.34 -0.26
C TRP A 84 5.77 5.77 -1.53
N GLN A 85 6.65 5.40 -2.45
CA GLN A 85 6.32 4.69 -3.67
C GLN A 85 6.95 3.29 -3.64
N TYR A 86 6.24 2.30 -4.17
CA TYR A 86 6.76 0.99 -4.54
C TYR A 86 6.42 0.67 -6.00
N GLU A 87 7.42 0.25 -6.76
CA GLU A 87 7.31 -0.17 -8.15
C GLU A 87 6.93 -1.65 -8.25
N VAL A 88 5.70 -1.91 -8.69
CA VAL A 88 5.16 -3.27 -8.85
C VAL A 88 5.61 -3.87 -10.17
N THR A 89 5.49 -3.11 -11.25
CA THR A 89 6.01 -3.44 -12.59
C THR A 89 6.63 -2.17 -13.18
N ALA A 90 7.23 -2.22 -14.37
CA ALA A 90 7.77 -1.04 -15.04
C ALA A 90 6.77 0.14 -15.07
N GLY A 91 5.47 -0.15 -15.29
CA GLY A 91 4.39 0.86 -15.29
C GLY A 91 3.58 0.96 -14.00
N GLY A 92 3.43 -0.13 -13.23
CA GLY A 92 2.56 -0.18 -12.06
C GLY A 92 3.21 0.34 -10.79
N ARG A 93 2.46 1.10 -9.98
CA ARG A 93 2.95 1.63 -8.70
C ARG A 93 1.93 1.44 -7.59
N ILE A 94 2.46 1.40 -6.38
CA ILE A 94 1.70 1.59 -5.14
C ILE A 94 2.28 2.83 -4.46
N TRP A 95 1.42 3.78 -4.09
CA TRP A 95 1.75 4.81 -3.12
C TRP A 95 1.18 4.44 -1.77
N TYR A 96 1.97 4.62 -0.72
CA TYR A 96 1.59 4.24 0.64
C TYR A 96 2.20 5.15 1.70
N CYS A 97 1.58 5.16 2.88
CA CYS A 97 2.02 5.92 4.03
C CYS A 97 2.14 5.00 5.26
N PRO A 98 3.35 4.70 5.74
CA PRO A 98 3.53 3.93 6.97
C PRO A 98 3.24 4.80 8.20
N ASP A 99 2.33 4.32 9.06
CA ASP A 99 2.05 4.86 10.39
C ASP A 99 2.69 3.95 11.46
N ALA A 100 3.88 4.32 11.90
CA ALA A 100 4.69 3.50 12.81
C ALA A 100 4.01 3.24 14.16
N ASP A 101 3.27 4.22 14.68
CA ASP A 101 2.59 4.13 15.98
C ASP A 101 1.52 3.04 15.97
N ARG A 102 0.81 2.92 14.84
CA ARG A 102 -0.25 1.92 14.64
C ARG A 102 0.24 0.64 13.99
N ARG A 103 1.47 0.62 13.48
CA ARG A 103 2.00 -0.44 12.59
C ARG A 103 1.07 -0.72 11.41
N ILE A 104 0.53 0.35 10.81
CA ILE A 104 -0.31 0.25 9.61
C ILE A 104 0.42 0.85 8.43
N VAL A 105 0.36 0.18 7.28
CA VAL A 105 0.72 0.77 5.99
C VAL A 105 -0.56 1.12 5.25
N TRP A 106 -0.82 2.42 5.16
CA TRP A 106 -1.96 2.94 4.43
C TRP A 106 -1.65 2.98 2.94
N ILE A 107 -2.29 2.13 2.14
CA ILE A 107 -2.22 2.17 0.68
C ILE A 107 -3.14 3.30 0.21
N VAL A 108 -2.56 4.34 -0.39
CA VAL A 108 -3.26 5.57 -0.77
C VAL A 108 -3.54 5.65 -2.27
N ALA A 109 -2.73 4.96 -3.08
CA ALA A 109 -2.99 4.70 -4.48
C ALA A 109 -2.34 3.37 -4.90
N ALA A 110 -2.96 2.67 -5.84
CA ALA A 110 -2.42 1.47 -6.45
C ALA A 110 -2.94 1.36 -7.88
N GLY A 111 -2.14 0.82 -8.81
CA GLY A 111 -2.62 0.57 -10.16
C GLY A 111 -1.53 0.07 -11.12
N PRO A 112 -1.93 -0.51 -12.27
CA PRO A 112 -0.98 -1.03 -13.27
C PRO A 112 -0.33 0.06 -14.11
N SER A 113 -0.83 1.29 -14.02
CA SER A 113 -0.23 2.49 -14.61
C SER A 113 0.26 3.43 -13.52
N HIS A 114 1.05 4.44 -13.90
CA HIS A 114 1.48 5.47 -12.97
C HIS A 114 0.25 6.17 -12.36
N PRO A 115 0.16 6.29 -11.03
CA PRO A 115 -0.91 7.03 -10.37
C PRO A 115 -0.93 8.45 -10.89
N LYS A 116 -2.11 8.93 -11.28
CA LYS A 116 -2.30 10.36 -11.52
C LYS A 116 -2.41 11.04 -10.16
N VAL A 117 -1.68 12.14 -9.96
CA VAL A 117 -1.91 13.02 -8.82
C VAL A 117 -3.36 13.46 -8.93
N THR A 118 -4.18 13.02 -7.99
CA THR A 118 -5.55 13.50 -7.82
C THR A 118 -5.50 14.45 -6.64
N GLU A 119 -6.00 15.67 -6.87
CA GLU A 119 -6.11 16.75 -5.88
C GLU A 119 -6.91 16.31 -4.65
#